data_AF-A0A1I4B0A8-F1
#
_entry.id   AF-A0A1I4B0A8-F1
#
_cell.length_a   1.000
_cell.length_b   1.000
_cell.length_c   1.000
_cell.angle_alpha   90.00
_cell.angle_beta   90.00
_cell.angle_gamma   90.00
#
_symmetry.space_group_name_H-M   'P 1'
#
loop_
_entity.id
_entity.type
_entity.pdbx_description
1 polymer ?
#
loop_
_entity_poly.entity_id
_entity_poly.type
_entity_poly.pdbx_seq_one_letter_code
_entity_poly.pdbx_strand_id
1 'polypeptide(L)'
;MAEPSGGVLAPVDAWARAMREHLAGAPPEAAELVAHLVALEGTRPEQAWKRHTLGLLRGQAARAAVREGVRLLARCAPGRVPVHSSSWDDRGLVGGPNIGAACGVVWAAALTGDTALLPGLLTVGRRTGGALPEFSRSDRVIEALIHALAQWRDPAALEALWTLHRELPPGGFYVRQFARVLPRAANRLGVPEWRQAECTVPAHGLGAGGSVAFGHRLGRGAHWFRTTFSALVTVEDAYTVSLVYADEEVERHTVHPFTVPHGFRKRHHTESVDWVRRYAGRVLETVNGERERLRGLSGTGRTWAFQEWARLYRDHPVTGAVVRGLVWEFEEPDGTWAAARPAAAGELVAARGTPPAPEGGAGVRLWSSAGTAAGEADAWRKHFAGAGVRPSFEQ
;
A
#
# COMPACT_ATOMS: atom_id res chain seq x y z
N MET A 1 -41.60 -22.92 21.01
CA MET A 1 -40.21 -22.45 21.17
C MET A 1 -39.57 -22.49 19.80
N ALA A 2 -39.37 -21.33 19.18
CA ALA A 2 -38.71 -21.22 17.89
C ALA A 2 -37.20 -21.43 18.07
N GLU A 3 -36.58 -22.21 17.18
CA GLU A 3 -35.13 -22.39 17.17
C GLU A 3 -34.44 -21.02 17.03
N PRO A 4 -33.42 -20.70 17.86
CA PRO A 4 -32.73 -19.43 17.76
C PRO A 4 -31.75 -19.48 16.58
N SER A 5 -32.07 -18.74 15.52
CA SER A 5 -31.14 -17.95 14.68
C SER A 5 -29.83 -18.59 14.15
N GLY A 6 -29.71 -19.92 14.12
CA GLY A 6 -28.46 -20.63 13.77
C GLY A 6 -28.09 -20.64 12.28
N GLY A 7 -28.78 -19.90 11.41
CA GLY A 7 -28.68 -20.04 9.95
C GLY A 7 -28.03 -18.88 9.17
N VAL A 8 -27.67 -17.78 9.83
CA VAL A 8 -27.38 -16.50 9.13
C VAL A 8 -26.05 -16.50 8.38
N LEU A 9 -25.00 -17.13 8.92
CA LEU A 9 -23.70 -17.28 8.25
C LEU A 9 -23.48 -18.74 7.86
N ALA A 10 -23.03 -19.02 6.64
CA ALA A 10 -22.72 -20.39 6.24
C ALA A 10 -21.41 -20.85 6.93
N PRO A 11 -21.34 -22.02 7.61
CA PRO A 11 -20.14 -22.45 8.35
C PRO A 11 -19.02 -23.00 7.44
N VAL A 12 -18.82 -22.39 6.27
CA VAL A 12 -17.90 -22.85 5.21
C VAL A 12 -16.47 -22.33 5.38
N ASP A 13 -16.27 -21.33 6.23
CA ASP A 13 -14.96 -20.74 6.49
C ASP A 13 -14.74 -20.53 8.01
N ALA A 14 -13.48 -20.32 8.39
CA ALA A 14 -13.08 -20.20 9.79
C ALA A 14 -13.67 -18.94 10.46
N TRP A 15 -13.83 -17.87 9.68
CA TRP A 15 -14.41 -16.62 10.18
C TRP A 15 -15.88 -16.79 10.53
N ALA A 16 -16.68 -17.37 9.63
CA ALA A 16 -18.11 -17.60 9.84
C ALA A 16 -18.38 -18.58 10.99
N ARG A 17 -17.57 -19.64 11.13
CA ARG A 17 -17.69 -20.56 12.28
C ARG A 17 -17.43 -19.83 13.61
N ALA A 18 -16.34 -19.08 13.71
CA ALA A 18 -16.02 -18.31 14.92
C ALA A 18 -17.06 -17.22 15.22
N MET A 19 -17.60 -16.54 14.20
CA MET A 19 -18.68 -15.57 14.38
C MET A 19 -19.97 -16.23 14.89
N ARG A 20 -20.33 -17.41 14.37
CA ARG A 20 -21.50 -18.16 14.85
C ARG A 20 -21.35 -18.55 16.32
N GLU A 21 -20.16 -19.01 16.71
CA GLU A 21 -19.84 -19.32 18.12
C GLU A 21 -19.97 -18.08 19.01
N HIS A 22 -19.45 -16.93 18.58
CA HIS A 22 -19.61 -15.67 19.31
C HIS A 22 -21.08 -15.25 19.48
N LEU A 23 -21.91 -15.46 18.45
CA LEU A 23 -23.32 -15.07 18.46
C LEU A 23 -24.22 -16.02 19.26
N ALA A 24 -23.80 -17.25 19.52
CA ALA A 24 -24.63 -18.28 20.18
C ALA A 24 -25.08 -17.90 21.61
N GLY A 25 -24.38 -16.97 22.27
CA GLY A 25 -24.75 -16.42 23.58
C GLY A 25 -24.93 -14.90 23.58
N ALA A 26 -24.97 -14.26 22.41
CA ALA A 26 -25.05 -12.82 22.30
C ALA A 26 -26.50 -12.31 22.45
N PRO A 27 -26.70 -11.06 22.92
CA PRO A 27 -28.02 -10.43 22.93
C PRO A 27 -28.66 -10.39 21.53
N PRO A 28 -30.00 -10.42 21.42
CA PRO A 28 -30.71 -10.45 20.13
C PRO A 28 -30.30 -9.33 19.16
N GLU A 29 -29.97 -8.15 19.67
CA GLU A 29 -29.47 -7.00 18.89
C GLU A 29 -28.23 -7.33 18.05
N ALA A 30 -27.33 -8.18 18.55
CA ALA A 30 -26.14 -8.60 17.82
C ALA A 30 -26.50 -9.53 16.65
N ALA A 31 -27.44 -10.45 16.85
CA ALA A 31 -27.94 -11.33 15.80
C ALA A 31 -28.72 -10.57 14.73
N GLU A 32 -29.54 -9.59 15.14
CA GLU A 32 -30.27 -8.69 14.23
C GLU A 32 -29.30 -7.88 13.36
N LEU A 33 -28.25 -7.31 13.96
CA LEU A 33 -27.20 -6.65 13.19
C LEU A 33 -26.59 -7.62 12.17
N VAL A 34 -26.13 -8.80 12.58
CA VAL A 34 -25.47 -9.73 11.67
C VAL A 34 -26.40 -10.16 10.53
N ALA A 35 -27.68 -10.39 10.80
CA ALA A 35 -28.67 -10.66 9.76
C ALA A 35 -28.77 -9.51 8.73
N HIS A 36 -28.81 -8.26 9.20
CA HIS A 36 -28.79 -7.07 8.34
C HIS A 36 -27.49 -6.94 7.54
N LEU A 37 -26.35 -7.31 8.11
CA LEU A 37 -25.05 -7.29 7.41
C LEU A 37 -24.97 -8.35 6.30
N VAL A 38 -25.51 -9.56 6.55
CA VAL A 38 -25.58 -10.64 5.54
C VAL A 38 -26.43 -10.25 4.34
N ALA A 39 -27.49 -9.48 4.56
CA ALA A 39 -28.37 -8.99 3.50
C ALA A 39 -27.73 -7.93 2.57
N LEU A 40 -26.47 -7.52 2.81
CA LEU A 40 -25.78 -6.59 1.94
C LEU A 40 -25.46 -7.21 0.57
N GLU A 41 -26.19 -6.76 -0.44
CA GLU A 41 -25.88 -7.04 -1.83
C GLU A 41 -24.81 -6.05 -2.37
N GLY A 42 -23.86 -6.55 -3.15
CA GLY A 42 -22.77 -5.73 -3.72
C GLY A 42 -21.64 -5.38 -2.75
N THR A 43 -20.96 -4.25 -3.00
CA THR A 43 -19.79 -3.75 -2.23
C THR A 43 -20.00 -2.35 -1.68
N ARG A 44 -21.07 -1.66 -2.09
CA ARG A 44 -21.37 -0.28 -1.72
C ARG A 44 -22.85 -0.17 -1.31
N PRO A 45 -23.15 -0.07 -0.02
CA PRO A 45 -24.52 0.03 0.46
C PRO A 45 -25.14 1.38 0.11
N GLU A 46 -26.44 1.35 -0.13
CA GLU A 46 -27.27 2.54 -0.25
C GLU A 46 -27.42 3.30 1.07
N GLN A 47 -27.90 4.55 1.00
CA GLN A 47 -28.09 5.38 2.18
C GLN A 47 -29.12 4.80 3.16
N ALA A 48 -30.14 4.10 2.67
CA ALA A 48 -31.13 3.42 3.51
C ALA A 48 -30.47 2.34 4.38
N TRP A 49 -29.63 1.49 3.78
CA TRP A 49 -28.87 0.46 4.50
C TRP A 49 -27.98 1.08 5.58
N LYS A 50 -27.23 2.14 5.26
CA LYS A 50 -26.35 2.81 6.23
C LYS A 50 -27.12 3.40 7.42
N ARG A 51 -28.28 4.03 7.17
CA ARG A 51 -29.14 4.57 8.23
C ARG A 51 -29.66 3.48 9.15
N HIS A 52 -30.06 2.34 8.59
CA HIS A 52 -30.50 1.19 9.38
C HIS A 52 -29.36 0.63 10.22
N THR A 53 -28.17 0.44 9.64
CA THR A 53 -26.96 -0.01 10.35
C THR A 53 -26.62 0.93 11.52
N LEU A 54 -26.66 2.25 11.32
CA LEU A 54 -26.45 3.23 12.39
C LEU A 54 -27.48 3.12 13.52
N GLY A 55 -28.74 2.79 13.19
CA GLY A 55 -29.78 2.51 14.16
C GLY A 55 -29.45 1.32 15.05
N LEU A 56 -29.04 0.20 14.45
CA LEU A 56 -28.63 -1.03 15.15
C LEU A 56 -27.36 -0.82 15.98
N LEU A 57 -26.41 -0.03 15.47
CA LEU A 57 -25.18 0.33 16.18
C LEU A 57 -25.39 1.24 17.40
N ARG A 58 -26.61 1.57 17.79
CA ARG A 58 -26.88 2.18 19.10
C ARG A 58 -26.70 1.18 20.24
N GLY A 59 -26.96 -0.10 20.00
CA GLY A 59 -26.77 -1.19 20.97
C GLY A 59 -25.30 -1.51 21.21
N GLN A 60 -24.91 -1.69 22.48
CA GLN A 60 -23.54 -2.06 22.84
C GLN A 60 -23.16 -3.45 22.33
N ALA A 61 -24.11 -4.40 22.34
CA ALA A 61 -23.92 -5.75 21.83
C ALA A 61 -23.66 -5.75 20.31
N ALA A 62 -24.41 -4.94 19.55
CA ALA A 62 -24.21 -4.76 18.12
C ALA A 62 -22.82 -4.20 17.80
N ARG A 63 -22.35 -3.17 18.54
CA ARG A 63 -20.98 -2.65 18.39
C ARG A 63 -19.94 -3.71 18.70
N ALA A 64 -20.11 -4.47 19.79
CA ALA A 64 -19.19 -5.55 20.16
C ALA A 64 -19.08 -6.61 19.06
N ALA A 65 -20.20 -6.99 18.44
CA ALA A 65 -20.23 -7.93 17.32
C ALA A 65 -19.46 -7.41 16.09
N VAL A 66 -19.51 -6.12 15.78
CA VAL A 66 -18.69 -5.51 14.71
C VAL A 66 -17.20 -5.58 15.04
N ARG A 67 -16.82 -5.18 16.27
CA ARG A 67 -15.41 -5.23 16.69
C ARG A 67 -14.87 -6.64 16.59
N GLU A 68 -15.65 -7.61 17.05
CA GLU A 68 -15.31 -9.02 16.98
C GLU A 68 -15.23 -9.52 15.54
N GLY A 69 -16.17 -9.12 14.68
CA GLY A 69 -16.15 -9.44 13.26
C GLY A 69 -14.87 -8.97 12.57
N VAL A 70 -14.44 -7.72 12.81
CA VAL A 70 -13.17 -7.18 12.30
C VAL A 70 -11.98 -7.95 12.88
N ARG A 71 -11.98 -8.22 14.19
CA ARG A 71 -10.91 -8.96 14.87
C ARG A 71 -10.74 -10.35 14.28
N LEU A 72 -11.84 -11.06 14.03
CA LEU A 72 -11.83 -12.40 13.45
C LEU A 72 -11.39 -12.39 11.98
N LEU A 73 -11.86 -11.45 11.15
CA LEU A 73 -11.35 -11.29 9.78
C LEU A 73 -9.83 -11.04 9.78
N ALA A 74 -9.33 -10.27 10.75
CA ALA A 74 -7.91 -9.96 10.88
C ALA A 74 -7.07 -11.12 11.46
N ARG A 75 -7.67 -12.16 12.05
CA ARG A 75 -6.92 -13.22 12.77
C ARG A 75 -7.14 -14.63 12.24
N CYS A 76 -8.33 -14.96 11.74
CA CYS A 76 -8.66 -16.30 11.26
C CYS A 76 -7.67 -16.78 10.17
N ALA A 77 -7.35 -18.07 10.21
CA ALA A 77 -6.55 -18.71 9.18
C ALA A 77 -7.35 -18.78 7.86
N PRO A 78 -6.67 -18.73 6.70
CA PRO A 78 -7.34 -18.89 5.42
C PRO A 78 -7.90 -20.31 5.28
N GLY A 79 -9.11 -20.42 4.75
CA GLY A 79 -9.77 -21.70 4.46
C GLY A 79 -9.74 -21.99 2.96
N ARG A 80 -9.99 -23.24 2.55
CA ARG A 80 -10.19 -23.56 1.12
C ARG A 80 -11.45 -22.83 0.65
N VAL A 81 -11.29 -21.93 -0.31
CA VAL A 81 -12.42 -21.22 -0.93
C VAL A 81 -12.49 -21.69 -2.37
N PRO A 82 -13.58 -22.35 -2.81
CA PRO A 82 -13.73 -22.71 -4.20
C PRO A 82 -13.80 -21.43 -5.04
N VAL A 83 -12.76 -21.15 -5.82
CA VAL A 83 -12.76 -20.10 -6.85
C VAL A 83 -12.91 -20.79 -8.21
N HIS A 84 -13.67 -20.18 -9.11
CA HIS A 84 -13.92 -20.70 -10.46
C HIS A 84 -12.62 -21.17 -11.17
N SER A 85 -12.66 -22.41 -11.65
CA SER A 85 -11.88 -22.99 -12.76
C SER A 85 -10.35 -22.87 -12.76
N SER A 86 -9.68 -22.66 -11.62
CA SER A 86 -8.22 -22.81 -11.54
C SER A 86 -7.86 -24.07 -10.75
N SER A 87 -6.89 -24.84 -11.24
CA SER A 87 -6.44 -26.13 -10.70
C SER A 87 -5.63 -26.00 -9.41
N TRP A 88 -5.77 -24.90 -8.66
CA TRP A 88 -4.90 -24.53 -7.55
C TRP A 88 -5.68 -24.43 -6.23
N ASP A 89 -5.05 -24.82 -5.12
CA ASP A 89 -5.61 -24.76 -3.75
C ASP A 89 -5.72 -23.30 -3.27
N ASP A 90 -6.69 -22.56 -3.82
CA ASP A 90 -6.97 -21.17 -3.43
C ASP A 90 -7.53 -21.11 -2.00
N ARG A 91 -6.78 -20.47 -1.10
CA ARG A 91 -7.15 -20.32 0.30
C ARG A 91 -7.56 -18.89 0.60
N GLY A 92 -8.85 -18.65 0.66
CA GLY A 92 -9.41 -17.33 0.95
C GLY A 92 -9.74 -17.11 2.43
N LEU A 93 -9.94 -15.85 2.81
CA LEU A 93 -10.37 -15.49 4.17
C LEU A 93 -11.86 -15.81 4.42
N VAL A 94 -12.72 -15.59 3.42
CA VAL A 94 -14.18 -15.70 3.52
C VAL A 94 -14.72 -16.47 2.31
N GLY A 95 -15.58 -17.46 2.55
CA GLY A 95 -16.22 -18.25 1.50
C GLY A 95 -17.30 -17.48 0.76
N GLY A 96 -17.61 -17.88 -0.47
CA GLY A 96 -18.58 -17.22 -1.36
C GLY A 96 -19.89 -16.76 -0.70
N PRO A 97 -20.63 -17.64 0.00
CA PRO A 97 -21.89 -17.28 0.67
C PRO A 97 -21.78 -16.18 1.72
N ASN A 98 -20.59 -15.97 2.28
CA ASN A 98 -20.34 -15.07 3.40
C ASN A 98 -19.70 -13.74 2.98
N ILE A 99 -19.39 -13.54 1.70
CA ILE A 99 -18.70 -12.33 1.21
C ILE A 99 -19.53 -11.06 1.49
N GLY A 100 -20.86 -11.11 1.30
CA GLY A 100 -21.75 -9.98 1.59
C GLY A 100 -21.68 -9.57 3.06
N ALA A 101 -21.67 -10.55 3.96
CA ALA A 101 -21.54 -10.35 5.40
C ALA A 101 -20.22 -9.67 5.79
N ALA A 102 -19.10 -10.13 5.21
CA ALA A 102 -17.79 -9.53 5.44
C ALA A 102 -17.72 -8.07 4.93
N CYS A 103 -18.30 -7.78 3.76
CA CYS A 103 -18.48 -6.41 3.28
C CYS A 103 -19.31 -5.58 4.28
N GLY A 104 -20.39 -6.15 4.80
CA GLY A 104 -21.27 -5.51 5.78
C GLY A 104 -20.53 -5.17 7.08
N VAL A 105 -19.72 -6.09 7.61
CA VAL A 105 -18.89 -5.85 8.81
C VAL A 105 -17.92 -4.69 8.61
N VAL A 106 -17.24 -4.65 7.46
CA VAL A 106 -16.30 -3.57 7.15
C VAL A 106 -17.01 -2.21 7.04
N TRP A 107 -18.18 -2.16 6.42
CA TRP A 107 -19.00 -0.94 6.37
C TRP A 107 -19.52 -0.53 7.74
N ALA A 108 -20.02 -1.48 8.53
CA ALA A 108 -20.50 -1.23 9.89
C ALA A 108 -19.36 -0.68 10.76
N ALA A 109 -18.15 -1.25 10.66
CA ALA A 109 -16.96 -0.76 11.35
C ALA A 109 -16.67 0.70 11.01
N ALA A 110 -16.65 1.08 9.73
CA ALA A 110 -16.44 2.47 9.33
C ALA A 110 -17.55 3.41 9.83
N LEU A 111 -18.81 2.95 9.87
CA LEU A 111 -19.94 3.72 10.39
C LEU A 111 -19.88 3.94 11.90
N THR A 112 -19.17 3.09 12.67
CA THR A 112 -18.96 3.34 14.10
C THR A 112 -18.08 4.55 14.37
N GLY A 113 -17.19 4.91 13.42
CA GLY A 113 -16.19 5.95 13.64
C GLY A 113 -15.09 5.57 14.64
N ASP A 114 -15.03 4.31 15.11
CA ASP A 114 -14.09 3.83 16.13
C ASP A 114 -12.71 3.57 15.53
N THR A 115 -11.78 4.53 15.66
CA THR A 115 -10.43 4.45 15.10
C THR A 115 -9.60 3.28 15.63
N ALA A 116 -9.98 2.69 16.78
CA ALA A 116 -9.35 1.48 17.31
C ALA A 116 -9.51 0.26 16.38
N LEU A 117 -10.45 0.31 15.43
CA LEU A 117 -10.67 -0.74 14.43
C LEU A 117 -9.73 -0.64 13.22
N LEU A 118 -9.07 0.51 13.00
CA LEU A 118 -8.23 0.74 11.83
C LEU A 118 -7.09 -0.29 11.68
N PRO A 119 -6.35 -0.69 12.74
CA PRO A 119 -5.32 -1.71 12.60
C PRO A 119 -5.87 -3.07 12.13
N GLY A 120 -7.05 -3.45 12.63
CA GLY A 120 -7.74 -4.66 12.19
C GLY A 120 -8.16 -4.57 10.73
N LEU A 121 -8.77 -3.44 10.33
CA LEU A 121 -9.18 -3.17 8.96
C LEU A 121 -8.01 -3.13 7.98
N LEU A 122 -6.86 -2.57 8.36
CA LEU A 122 -5.61 -2.63 7.58
C LEU A 122 -5.18 -4.07 7.33
N THR A 123 -5.17 -4.91 8.37
CA THR A 123 -4.86 -6.33 8.22
C THR A 123 -5.86 -7.05 7.31
N VAL A 124 -7.17 -6.75 7.42
CA VAL A 124 -8.19 -7.26 6.48
C VAL A 124 -7.90 -6.81 5.05
N GLY A 125 -7.50 -5.55 4.86
CA GLY A 125 -7.13 -5.00 3.57
C GLY A 125 -5.95 -5.73 2.93
N ARG A 126 -4.87 -5.96 3.69
CA ARG A 126 -3.70 -6.72 3.24
C ARG A 126 -4.05 -8.16 2.84
N ARG A 127 -4.85 -8.84 3.67
CA ARG A 127 -5.31 -10.22 3.44
C ARG A 127 -6.20 -10.34 2.21
N THR A 128 -7.10 -9.39 1.99
CA THR A 128 -8.08 -9.45 0.89
C THR A 128 -7.59 -8.80 -0.40
N GLY A 129 -6.59 -7.91 -0.33
CA GLY A 129 -6.01 -7.21 -1.46
C GLY A 129 -4.81 -7.92 -2.12
N GLY A 130 -4.38 -9.07 -1.60
CA GLY A 130 -3.30 -9.88 -2.18
C GLY A 130 -1.89 -9.45 -1.78
N ALA A 131 -1.73 -8.71 -0.67
CA ALA A 131 -0.42 -8.36 -0.13
C ALA A 131 0.24 -9.51 0.66
N LEU A 132 -0.53 -10.53 1.03
CA LEU A 132 -0.06 -11.67 1.82
C LEU A 132 -0.18 -12.98 1.00
N PRO A 133 0.90 -13.78 0.88
CA PRO A 133 0.91 -14.98 0.03
C PRO A 133 -0.02 -16.10 0.50
N GLU A 134 -0.40 -16.10 1.78
CA GLU A 134 -1.23 -17.14 2.39
C GLU A 134 -2.71 -16.96 2.06
N PHE A 135 -3.11 -15.79 1.54
CA PHE A 135 -4.50 -15.42 1.32
C PHE A 135 -4.78 -15.15 -0.16
N SER A 136 -5.74 -15.87 -0.72
CA SER A 136 -6.33 -15.54 -2.02
C SER A 136 -7.08 -14.21 -1.94
N ARG A 137 -6.94 -13.41 -2.99
CA ARG A 137 -7.55 -12.09 -3.14
C ARG A 137 -9.07 -12.19 -3.13
N SER A 138 -9.74 -11.26 -2.43
CA SER A 138 -11.20 -11.11 -2.44
C SER A 138 -11.58 -9.71 -2.90
N ASP A 139 -11.91 -9.60 -4.20
CA ASP A 139 -12.16 -8.31 -4.84
C ASP A 139 -13.32 -7.54 -4.19
N ARG A 140 -14.38 -8.25 -3.79
CA ARG A 140 -15.54 -7.61 -3.18
C ARG A 140 -15.24 -7.03 -1.81
N VAL A 141 -14.51 -7.75 -0.96
CA VAL A 141 -14.22 -7.30 0.41
C VAL A 141 -13.23 -6.13 0.40
N ILE A 142 -12.17 -6.21 -0.41
CA ILE A 142 -11.21 -5.10 -0.50
C ILE A 142 -11.85 -3.85 -1.13
N GLU A 143 -12.74 -4.02 -2.11
CA GLU A 143 -13.50 -2.89 -2.64
C GLU A 143 -14.37 -2.24 -1.56
N ALA A 144 -15.17 -3.03 -0.83
CA ALA A 144 -16.01 -2.51 0.25
C ALA A 144 -15.18 -1.74 1.29
N LEU A 145 -14.01 -2.27 1.67
CA LEU A 145 -13.08 -1.62 2.59
C LEU A 145 -12.56 -0.27 2.09
N ILE A 146 -12.10 -0.21 0.84
CA ILE A 146 -11.60 1.02 0.22
C ILE A 146 -12.68 2.11 0.25
N HIS A 147 -13.93 1.76 -0.11
CA HIS A 147 -15.03 2.71 -0.12
C HIS A 147 -15.51 3.09 1.28
N ALA A 148 -15.48 2.16 2.25
CA ALA A 148 -15.84 2.41 3.63
C ALA A 148 -14.84 3.38 4.30
N LEU A 149 -13.54 3.10 4.19
CA LEU A 149 -12.48 4.01 4.68
C LEU A 149 -12.55 5.38 4.01
N ALA A 150 -12.80 5.43 2.70
CA ALA A 150 -12.91 6.70 1.97
C ALA A 150 -14.13 7.56 2.36
N GLN A 151 -15.14 7.00 3.04
CA GLN A 151 -16.29 7.75 3.55
C GLN A 151 -16.14 8.13 5.03
N TRP A 152 -15.19 7.52 5.73
CA TRP A 152 -14.89 7.83 7.12
C TRP A 152 -14.22 9.21 7.20
N ARG A 153 -14.82 10.13 7.97
CA ARG A 153 -14.39 11.54 8.08
C ARG A 153 -13.29 11.77 9.11
N ASP A 154 -12.47 10.76 9.38
CA ASP A 154 -11.36 10.85 10.32
C ASP A 154 -10.02 10.83 9.55
N PRO A 155 -9.07 11.75 9.83
CA PRO A 155 -7.74 11.73 9.20
C PRO A 155 -7.00 10.40 9.31
N ALA A 156 -7.16 9.66 10.40
CA ALA A 156 -6.55 8.35 10.58
C ALA A 156 -7.07 7.32 9.57
N ALA A 157 -8.33 7.43 9.14
CA ALA A 157 -8.89 6.57 8.10
C ALA A 157 -8.32 6.88 6.71
N LEU A 158 -8.04 8.16 6.41
CA LEU A 158 -7.35 8.56 5.18
C LEU A 158 -5.90 8.05 5.18
N GLU A 159 -5.19 8.16 6.30
CA GLU A 159 -3.86 7.57 6.47
C GLU A 159 -3.87 6.04 6.29
N ALA A 160 -4.88 5.36 6.81
CA ALA A 160 -5.06 3.93 6.59
C ALA A 160 -5.30 3.61 5.10
N LEU A 161 -6.07 4.44 4.40
CA LEU A 161 -6.33 4.29 2.98
C LEU A 161 -5.06 4.51 2.13
N TRP A 162 -4.24 5.52 2.45
CA TRP A 162 -2.92 5.71 1.83
C TRP A 162 -1.97 4.55 2.13
N THR A 163 -2.00 4.02 3.35
CA THR A 163 -1.21 2.85 3.73
C THR A 163 -1.56 1.64 2.88
N LEU A 164 -2.85 1.34 2.69
CA LEU A 164 -3.28 0.26 1.80
C LEU A 164 -2.89 0.54 0.33
N HIS A 165 -3.03 1.77 -0.14
CA HIS A 165 -2.62 2.13 -1.51
C HIS A 165 -1.13 1.83 -1.78
N ARG A 166 -0.26 2.07 -0.78
CA ARG A 166 1.18 1.77 -0.89
C ARG A 166 1.49 0.28 -0.78
N GLU A 167 0.84 -0.42 0.14
CA GLU A 167 1.17 -1.81 0.44
C GLU A 167 0.53 -2.82 -0.51
N LEU A 168 -0.57 -2.44 -1.16
CA LEU A 168 -1.26 -3.35 -2.05
C LEU A 168 -0.57 -3.47 -3.42
N PRO A 169 -0.55 -4.69 -3.99
CA PRO A 169 0.01 -4.95 -5.30
C PRO A 169 -0.48 -4.05 -6.44
N PRO A 170 0.39 -3.65 -7.38
CA PRO A 170 -0.05 -2.93 -8.57
C PRO A 170 -0.74 -3.87 -9.57
N GLY A 171 -1.65 -3.30 -10.35
CA GLY A 171 -2.39 -4.03 -11.38
C GLY A 171 -3.66 -4.73 -10.88
N GLY A 172 -3.96 -4.68 -9.57
CA GLY A 172 -5.27 -5.08 -9.04
C GLY A 172 -6.39 -4.16 -9.54
N PHE A 173 -7.63 -4.64 -9.55
CA PHE A 173 -8.79 -3.83 -9.93
C PHE A 173 -8.97 -2.61 -8.98
N TYR A 174 -8.48 -2.72 -7.75
CA TYR A 174 -8.52 -1.68 -6.72
C TYR A 174 -7.66 -0.46 -7.03
N VAL A 175 -6.67 -0.54 -7.94
CA VAL A 175 -5.88 0.63 -8.36
C VAL A 175 -6.78 1.75 -8.90
N ARG A 176 -7.76 1.38 -9.75
CA ARG A 176 -8.78 2.33 -10.25
C ARG A 176 -9.72 2.82 -9.14
N GLN A 177 -9.94 2.01 -8.10
CA GLN A 177 -10.77 2.39 -6.97
C GLN A 177 -10.05 3.46 -6.15
N PHE A 178 -8.79 3.23 -5.76
CA PHE A 178 -7.93 4.20 -5.06
C PHE A 178 -7.84 5.53 -5.80
N ALA A 179 -7.49 5.50 -7.10
CA ALA A 179 -7.41 6.70 -7.94
C ALA A 179 -8.71 7.54 -7.93
N ARG A 180 -9.86 6.88 -7.77
CA ARG A 180 -11.16 7.55 -7.71
C ARG A 180 -11.54 8.03 -6.30
N VAL A 181 -11.20 7.29 -5.25
CA VAL A 181 -11.66 7.59 -3.89
C VAL A 181 -10.71 8.47 -3.10
N LEU A 182 -9.39 8.35 -3.31
CA LEU A 182 -8.38 9.06 -2.55
C LEU A 182 -8.51 10.58 -2.69
N PRO A 183 -8.58 11.18 -3.91
CA PRO A 183 -8.73 12.63 -4.04
C PRO A 183 -10.01 13.15 -3.38
N ARG A 184 -11.11 12.39 -3.46
CA ARG A 184 -12.38 12.77 -2.84
C ARG A 184 -12.34 12.71 -1.31
N ALA A 185 -11.68 11.70 -0.76
CA ALA A 185 -11.50 11.56 0.68
C ALA A 185 -10.58 12.66 1.23
N ALA A 186 -9.48 12.92 0.54
CA ALA A 186 -8.52 13.98 0.86
C ALA A 186 -9.14 15.38 0.79
N ASN A 187 -9.84 15.70 -0.31
CA ASN A 187 -10.53 17.00 -0.47
C ASN A 187 -11.59 17.22 0.62
N ARG A 188 -12.32 16.17 1.03
CA ARG A 188 -13.30 16.28 2.12
C ARG A 188 -12.66 16.65 3.47
N LEU A 189 -11.42 16.24 3.68
CA LEU A 189 -10.64 16.55 4.89
C LEU A 189 -9.76 17.80 4.72
N GLY A 190 -9.90 18.54 3.62
CA GLY A 190 -9.12 19.76 3.36
C GLY A 190 -7.64 19.51 3.11
N VAL A 191 -7.25 18.30 2.73
CA VAL A 191 -5.85 17.98 2.43
C VAL A 191 -5.45 18.67 1.11
N PRO A 192 -4.40 19.51 1.09
CA PRO A 192 -4.00 20.23 -0.12
C PRO A 192 -3.44 19.29 -1.20
N GLU A 193 -3.58 19.67 -2.47
CA GLU A 193 -3.21 18.84 -3.63
C GLU A 193 -1.76 18.36 -3.58
N TRP A 194 -0.83 19.20 -3.13
CA TRP A 194 0.57 18.83 -3.03
C TRP A 194 0.80 17.67 -2.04
N ARG A 195 0.06 17.64 -0.92
CA ARG A 195 0.16 16.56 0.07
C ARG A 195 -0.47 15.29 -0.47
N GLN A 196 -1.54 15.42 -1.26
CA GLN A 196 -2.12 14.28 -1.97
C GLN A 196 -1.11 13.68 -2.94
N ALA A 197 -0.40 14.51 -3.72
CA ALA A 197 0.62 14.04 -4.64
C ALA A 197 1.73 13.27 -3.91
N GLU A 198 2.18 13.78 -2.76
CA GLU A 198 3.20 13.13 -1.92
C GLU A 198 2.72 11.80 -1.31
N CYS A 199 1.47 11.71 -0.85
CA CYS A 199 0.95 10.51 -0.19
C CYS A 199 0.43 9.44 -1.16
N THR A 200 0.29 9.74 -2.46
CA THR A 200 -0.31 8.83 -3.46
C THR A 200 0.68 8.23 -4.45
N VAL A 201 1.99 8.48 -4.27
CA VAL A 201 3.05 7.86 -5.07
C VAL A 201 2.91 6.33 -5.01
N PRO A 202 2.77 5.64 -6.16
CA PRO A 202 2.67 4.19 -6.17
C PRO A 202 4.00 3.53 -5.79
N ALA A 203 3.97 2.63 -4.80
CA ALA A 203 5.13 1.82 -4.42
C ALA A 203 5.33 0.58 -5.32
N HIS A 204 4.35 0.27 -6.18
CA HIS A 204 4.33 -0.90 -7.07
C HIS A 204 4.56 -2.25 -6.38
N GLY A 205 4.37 -2.35 -5.06
CA GLY A 205 4.68 -3.58 -4.31
C GLY A 205 6.17 -3.92 -4.29
N LEU A 206 7.04 -2.95 -4.58
CA LEU A 206 8.48 -3.06 -4.39
C LEU A 206 8.79 -3.18 -2.89
N GLY A 207 9.72 -4.05 -2.53
CA GLY A 207 10.25 -4.12 -1.17
C GLY A 207 11.11 -2.91 -0.82
N ALA A 208 11.57 -2.83 0.43
CA ALA A 208 12.41 -1.73 0.93
C ALA A 208 13.70 -1.50 0.10
N GLY A 209 14.23 -2.55 -0.53
CA GLY A 209 15.39 -2.47 -1.44
C GLY A 209 15.08 -1.91 -2.84
N GLY A 210 13.83 -1.52 -3.13
CA GLY A 210 13.44 -1.04 -4.44
C GLY A 210 13.26 -2.14 -5.49
N SER A 211 13.10 -3.40 -5.06
CA SER A 211 12.95 -4.55 -5.95
C SER A 211 11.69 -5.37 -5.71
N VAL A 212 11.20 -6.03 -6.76
CA VAL A 212 10.17 -7.07 -6.68
C VAL A 212 10.55 -8.27 -7.53
N ALA A 213 10.37 -9.47 -6.99
CA ALA A 213 10.59 -10.73 -7.69
C ALA A 213 9.25 -11.35 -8.11
N PHE A 214 9.17 -11.89 -9.33
CA PHE A 214 8.08 -12.69 -9.88
C PHE A 214 8.60 -14.12 -10.10
N GLY A 215 7.75 -15.13 -9.93
CA GLY A 215 8.17 -16.52 -10.20
C GLY A 215 7.21 -17.59 -9.73
N HIS A 216 7.66 -18.83 -9.88
CA HIS A 216 6.89 -20.05 -9.59
C HIS A 216 6.76 -20.37 -8.09
N ARG A 217 7.75 -19.99 -7.26
CA ARG A 217 7.80 -20.34 -5.83
C ARG A 217 7.14 -19.27 -4.97
N LEU A 218 6.38 -19.74 -3.96
CA LEU A 218 5.94 -18.94 -2.82
C LEU A 218 7.20 -18.51 -2.02
N GLY A 219 7.79 -17.38 -2.39
CA GLY A 219 8.90 -16.72 -1.70
C GLY A 219 8.78 -15.20 -1.89
N ARG A 220 9.32 -14.40 -0.95
CA ARG A 220 9.09 -12.93 -0.87
C ARG A 220 9.14 -12.27 -2.25
N GLY A 221 7.98 -11.85 -2.78
CA GLY A 221 7.86 -11.32 -4.14
C GLY A 221 6.40 -11.03 -4.50
N ALA A 222 6.14 -10.75 -5.78
CA ALA A 222 4.82 -10.50 -6.33
C ALA A 222 3.95 -11.77 -6.39
N HIS A 223 3.51 -12.22 -5.21
CA HIS A 223 2.72 -13.44 -5.02
C HIS A 223 1.34 -13.43 -5.71
N TRP A 224 0.89 -12.25 -6.12
CA TRP A 224 -0.39 -12.00 -6.81
C TRP A 224 -0.32 -12.24 -8.32
N PHE A 225 0.86 -12.48 -8.90
CA PHE A 225 1.03 -12.80 -10.31
C PHE A 225 2.06 -13.93 -10.48
N ARG A 226 1.57 -15.15 -10.73
CA ARG A 226 2.40 -16.32 -10.94
C ARG A 226 2.86 -16.41 -12.40
N THR A 227 4.17 -16.50 -12.60
CA THR A 227 4.80 -16.68 -13.91
C THR A 227 5.51 -18.03 -13.97
N THR A 228 5.62 -18.60 -15.17
CA THR A 228 6.38 -19.84 -15.42
C THR A 228 7.90 -19.63 -15.52
N PHE A 229 8.35 -18.37 -15.38
CA PHE A 229 9.74 -17.93 -15.33
C PHE A 229 9.94 -17.04 -14.11
N SER A 230 11.18 -16.86 -13.70
CA SER A 230 11.53 -15.86 -12.68
C SER A 230 11.79 -14.51 -13.33
N ALA A 231 11.36 -13.44 -12.68
CA ALA A 231 11.75 -12.09 -13.09
C ALA A 231 12.03 -11.21 -11.88
N LEU A 232 13.02 -10.34 -11.99
CA LEU A 232 13.36 -9.36 -10.96
C LEU A 232 13.29 -7.97 -11.56
N VAL A 233 12.44 -7.11 -11.02
CA VAL A 233 12.40 -5.69 -11.37
C VAL A 233 13.02 -4.91 -10.22
N THR A 234 14.01 -4.05 -10.51
CA THR A 234 14.73 -3.26 -9.51
C THR A 234 14.80 -1.80 -9.93
N VAL A 235 14.57 -0.89 -8.99
CA VAL A 235 14.87 0.53 -9.11
C VAL A 235 16.32 0.73 -8.68
N GLU A 236 17.22 0.82 -9.66
CA GLU A 236 18.66 0.95 -9.44
C GLU A 236 18.99 2.37 -8.93
N ASP A 237 18.45 3.38 -9.61
CA ASP A 237 18.67 4.80 -9.31
C ASP A 237 17.52 5.67 -9.84
N ALA A 238 17.68 7.00 -9.80
CA ALA A 238 16.70 8.00 -10.25
C ALA A 238 16.43 8.04 -11.78
N TYR A 239 17.12 7.20 -12.56
CA TYR A 239 17.06 7.14 -14.02
C TYR A 239 16.88 5.72 -14.54
N THR A 240 17.26 4.72 -13.74
CA THR A 240 17.43 3.35 -14.20
C THR A 240 16.52 2.41 -13.41
N VAL A 241 15.64 1.73 -14.15
CA VAL A 241 14.92 0.55 -13.70
C VAL A 241 15.45 -0.63 -14.52
N SER A 242 15.82 -1.70 -13.86
CA SER A 242 16.26 -2.95 -14.48
C SER A 242 15.17 -4.01 -14.41
N LEU A 243 15.23 -4.95 -15.34
CA LEU A 243 14.42 -6.15 -15.40
C LEU A 243 15.34 -7.32 -15.78
N VAL A 244 15.40 -8.32 -14.90
CA VAL A 244 16.04 -9.60 -15.19
C VAL A 244 14.97 -10.62 -15.54
N TYR A 245 15.08 -11.26 -16.70
CA TYR A 245 14.35 -12.49 -17.02
C TYR A 245 15.23 -13.68 -16.70
N ALA A 246 14.71 -14.68 -15.99
CA ALA A 246 15.45 -15.89 -15.65
C ALA A 246 14.57 -17.14 -15.77
N ASP A 247 15.03 -18.13 -16.53
CA ASP A 247 14.51 -19.51 -16.55
C ASP A 247 15.70 -20.50 -16.46
N GLU A 248 15.47 -21.79 -16.74
CA GLU A 248 16.53 -22.81 -16.68
C GLU A 248 17.60 -22.64 -17.79
N GLU A 249 17.28 -21.93 -18.88
CA GLU A 249 18.12 -21.81 -20.07
C GLU A 249 18.69 -20.39 -20.27
N VAL A 250 18.03 -19.36 -19.74
CA VAL A 250 18.31 -17.96 -20.05
C VAL A 250 18.23 -17.14 -18.78
N GLU A 251 19.31 -16.39 -18.52
CA GLU A 251 19.31 -15.24 -17.62
C GLU A 251 19.66 -13.97 -18.43
N ARG A 252 18.76 -12.99 -18.44
CA ARG A 252 18.93 -11.75 -19.22
C ARG A 252 18.54 -10.52 -18.41
N HIS A 253 19.54 -9.72 -18.10
CA HIS A 253 19.39 -8.38 -17.52
C HIS A 253 19.14 -7.31 -18.61
N THR A 254 18.04 -6.56 -18.53
CA THR A 254 17.70 -5.49 -19.46
C THR A 254 17.23 -4.24 -18.72
N VAL A 255 17.48 -3.07 -19.30
CA VAL A 255 16.89 -1.78 -18.90
C VAL A 255 15.98 -1.29 -20.02
N HIS A 256 15.36 -0.11 -19.89
CA HIS A 256 14.52 0.47 -20.95
C HIS A 256 15.18 0.35 -22.34
N PRO A 257 14.49 -0.20 -23.37
CA PRO A 257 13.03 -0.44 -23.49
C PRO A 257 12.53 -1.80 -22.97
N PHE A 258 13.29 -2.46 -22.09
CA PHE A 258 13.00 -3.76 -21.48
C PHE A 258 12.86 -4.86 -22.54
N THR A 259 13.96 -5.12 -23.24
CA THR A 259 13.99 -6.05 -24.38
C THR A 259 13.82 -7.49 -23.89
N VAL A 260 12.82 -8.16 -24.44
CA VAL A 260 12.51 -9.56 -24.14
C VAL A 260 13.50 -10.49 -24.87
N PRO A 261 14.02 -11.54 -24.21
CA PRO A 261 14.90 -12.52 -24.88
C PRO A 261 14.22 -13.20 -26.08
N HIS A 262 15.02 -13.58 -27.07
CA HIS A 262 14.52 -14.28 -28.25
C HIS A 262 13.81 -15.59 -27.87
N GLY A 263 12.65 -15.88 -28.44
CA GLY A 263 11.86 -17.09 -28.16
C GLY A 263 11.13 -17.12 -26.81
N PHE A 264 11.42 -16.19 -25.88
CA PHE A 264 10.93 -16.23 -24.50
C PHE A 264 9.39 -16.17 -24.40
N ARG A 265 8.73 -15.34 -25.23
CA ARG A 265 7.25 -15.27 -25.29
C ARG A 265 6.60 -16.58 -25.67
N LYS A 266 7.22 -17.35 -26.57
CA LYS A 266 6.72 -18.64 -27.02
C LYS A 266 6.83 -19.68 -25.90
N ARG A 267 7.88 -19.63 -25.09
CA ARG A 267 8.10 -20.53 -23.95
C ARG A 267 7.20 -20.23 -22.74
N HIS A 268 6.99 -18.94 -22.42
CA HIS A 268 6.39 -18.53 -21.15
C HIS A 268 5.03 -17.82 -21.26
N HIS A 269 4.38 -17.92 -22.43
CA HIS A 269 3.18 -17.18 -22.80
C HIS A 269 3.39 -15.66 -22.93
N THR A 270 2.98 -15.12 -24.08
CA THR A 270 3.10 -13.69 -24.41
C THR A 270 2.52 -12.78 -23.33
N GLU A 271 1.33 -13.11 -22.81
CA GLU A 271 0.64 -12.27 -21.82
C GLU A 271 1.43 -12.08 -20.53
N SER A 272 2.04 -13.15 -20.00
CA SER A 272 2.84 -13.13 -18.78
C SER A 272 4.12 -12.29 -18.97
N VAL A 273 4.82 -12.50 -20.08
CA VAL A 273 6.05 -11.79 -20.40
C VAL A 273 5.79 -10.30 -20.63
N ASP A 274 4.74 -9.96 -21.38
CA ASP A 274 4.37 -8.57 -21.65
C ASP A 274 3.77 -7.88 -20.43
N TRP A 275 3.16 -8.62 -19.50
CA TRP A 275 2.73 -8.05 -18.22
C TRP A 275 3.93 -7.58 -17.39
N VAL A 276 4.96 -8.42 -17.22
CA VAL A 276 6.18 -8.08 -16.45
C VAL A 276 6.93 -6.92 -17.11
N ARG A 277 7.05 -6.94 -18.44
CA ARG A 277 7.63 -5.83 -19.21
C ARG A 277 6.89 -4.51 -18.97
N ARG A 278 5.55 -4.52 -19.07
CA ARG A 278 4.72 -3.32 -18.80
C ARG A 278 4.79 -2.88 -17.35
N TYR A 279 4.93 -3.82 -16.42
CA TYR A 279 5.17 -3.50 -15.01
C TYR A 279 6.45 -2.68 -14.84
N ALA A 280 7.57 -3.13 -15.41
CA ALA A 280 8.84 -2.39 -15.34
C ALA A 280 8.73 -0.99 -15.96
N GLY A 281 7.99 -0.87 -17.06
CA GLY A 281 7.64 0.43 -17.67
C GLY A 281 6.90 1.37 -16.71
N ARG A 282 5.87 0.90 -16.02
CA ARG A 282 5.12 1.71 -15.03
C ARG A 282 5.96 2.15 -13.83
N VAL A 283 6.87 1.28 -13.37
CA VAL A 283 7.83 1.65 -12.31
C VAL A 283 8.73 2.79 -12.81
N LEU A 284 9.29 2.67 -14.02
CA LEU A 284 10.11 3.71 -14.62
C LEU A 284 9.35 5.03 -14.82
N GLU A 285 8.10 4.98 -15.29
CA GLU A 285 7.23 6.16 -15.38
C GLU A 285 7.07 6.85 -14.03
N THR A 286 6.92 6.09 -12.95
CA THR A 286 6.78 6.63 -11.60
C THR A 286 8.09 7.24 -11.10
N VAL A 287 9.25 6.60 -11.34
CA VAL A 287 10.57 7.17 -11.03
C VAL A 287 10.76 8.51 -11.74
N ASN A 288 10.45 8.58 -13.03
CA ASN A 288 10.57 9.80 -13.82
C ASN A 288 9.61 10.91 -13.32
N GLY A 289 8.36 10.55 -13.01
CA GLY A 289 7.39 11.49 -12.45
C GLY A 289 7.83 12.05 -11.09
N GLU A 290 8.36 11.20 -10.22
CA GLU A 290 8.89 11.62 -8.92
C GLU A 290 10.10 12.54 -9.03
N ARG A 291 11.00 12.27 -9.99
CA ARG A 291 12.14 13.14 -10.27
C ARG A 291 11.69 14.53 -10.71
N GLU A 292 10.71 14.61 -11.61
CA GLU A 292 10.17 15.90 -12.07
C GLU A 292 9.42 16.64 -10.96
N ARG A 293 8.62 15.92 -10.17
CA ARG A 293 7.90 16.49 -9.02
C ARG A 293 8.87 17.08 -7.99
N LEU A 294 9.92 16.34 -7.62
CA LEU A 294 10.94 16.79 -6.67
C LEU A 294 11.74 17.97 -7.24
N ARG A 295 12.05 17.98 -8.54
CA ARG A 295 12.67 19.13 -9.21
C ARG A 295 11.80 20.37 -9.08
N GLY A 296 10.49 20.24 -9.29
CA GLY A 296 9.52 21.33 -9.12
C GLY A 296 9.36 21.82 -7.67
N LEU A 297 9.80 21.05 -6.67
CA LEU A 297 9.85 21.49 -5.27
C LEU A 297 11.12 22.29 -4.93
N SER A 298 12.14 22.25 -5.79
CA SER A 298 13.37 23.01 -5.59
C SER A 298 13.09 24.51 -5.52
N GLY A 299 13.67 25.20 -4.54
CA GLY A 299 13.49 26.63 -4.33
C GLY A 299 12.14 27.05 -3.72
N THR A 300 11.22 26.11 -3.43
CA THR A 300 9.94 26.45 -2.78
C THR A 300 10.06 26.72 -1.29
N GLY A 301 11.18 26.33 -0.67
CA GLY A 301 11.41 26.46 0.78
C GLY A 301 10.51 25.58 1.64
N ARG A 302 9.85 24.57 1.06
CA ARG A 302 8.96 23.67 1.81
C ARG A 302 9.75 22.85 2.83
N THR A 303 9.17 22.72 4.02
CA THR A 303 9.72 21.94 5.13
C THR A 303 8.77 20.82 5.54
N TRP A 304 9.34 19.69 5.93
CA TRP A 304 8.66 18.53 6.50
C TRP A 304 9.25 18.19 7.86
N ALA A 305 8.48 17.55 8.74
CA ALA A 305 9.08 16.89 9.91
C ALA A 305 9.89 15.67 9.46
N PHE A 306 11.04 15.40 10.10
CA PHE A 306 11.96 14.33 9.70
C PHE A 306 11.28 12.96 9.57
N GLN A 307 10.40 12.58 10.50
CA GLN A 307 9.68 11.30 10.40
C GLN A 307 8.72 11.22 9.20
N GLU A 308 8.08 12.35 8.86
CA GLU A 308 7.20 12.40 7.69
C GLU A 308 8.03 12.34 6.40
N TRP A 309 9.13 13.09 6.34
CA TRP A 309 10.06 13.06 5.21
C TRP A 309 10.64 11.66 5.01
N ALA A 310 11.10 11.02 6.10
CA ALA A 310 11.61 9.67 6.08
C ALA A 310 10.60 8.70 5.46
N ARG A 311 9.36 8.72 5.95
CA ARG A 311 8.28 7.84 5.48
C ARG A 311 7.89 8.07 4.02
N LEU A 312 7.75 9.33 3.60
CA LEU A 312 7.23 9.68 2.27
C LEU A 312 8.30 9.67 1.18
N TYR A 313 9.55 9.97 1.54
CA TYR A 313 10.64 10.17 0.60
C TYR A 313 11.73 9.11 0.76
N ARG A 314 12.44 9.09 1.90
CA ARG A 314 13.64 8.24 2.10
C ARG A 314 13.31 6.74 2.02
N ASP A 315 12.27 6.31 2.72
CA ASP A 315 11.91 4.91 2.93
C ASP A 315 10.95 4.39 1.85
N HIS A 316 10.46 5.29 0.98
CA HIS A 316 9.60 4.91 -0.12
C HIS A 316 10.43 4.19 -1.22
N PRO A 317 10.01 3.01 -1.71
CA PRO A 317 10.86 2.18 -2.57
C PRO A 317 11.15 2.78 -3.96
N VAL A 318 10.31 3.72 -4.42
CA VAL A 318 10.52 4.47 -5.67
C VAL A 318 11.19 5.82 -5.40
N THR A 319 10.48 6.73 -4.72
CA THR A 319 10.97 8.06 -4.33
C THR A 319 12.30 8.04 -3.60
N GLY A 320 12.58 7.02 -2.79
CA GLY A 320 13.87 6.85 -2.10
C GLY A 320 15.05 6.77 -3.05
N ALA A 321 14.89 6.14 -4.22
CA ALA A 321 15.94 6.10 -5.24
C ALA A 321 16.24 7.47 -5.83
N VAL A 322 15.22 8.31 -5.98
CA VAL A 322 15.37 9.71 -6.41
C VAL A 322 16.03 10.53 -5.30
N VAL A 323 15.57 10.36 -4.06
CA VAL A 323 16.02 11.10 -2.88
C VAL A 323 17.49 10.84 -2.53
N ARG A 324 18.00 9.63 -2.76
CA ARG A 324 19.42 9.28 -2.54
C ARG A 324 20.40 10.02 -3.46
N GLY A 325 19.92 10.53 -4.60
CA GLY A 325 20.70 11.37 -5.52
C GLY A 325 20.52 12.87 -5.29
N LEU A 326 19.94 13.27 -4.14
CA LEU A 326 19.67 14.66 -3.80
C LEU A 326 20.32 15.05 -2.47
N VAL A 327 20.58 16.34 -2.33
CA VAL A 327 21.00 16.98 -1.09
C VAL A 327 19.78 17.59 -0.41
N TRP A 328 19.68 17.40 0.90
CA TRP A 328 18.64 17.91 1.77
C TRP A 328 19.27 18.67 2.92
N GLU A 329 18.57 19.64 3.47
CA GLU A 329 18.97 20.32 4.70
C GLU A 329 18.12 19.82 5.87
N PHE A 330 18.78 19.61 7.00
CA PHE A 330 18.19 19.14 8.24
C PHE A 330 18.40 20.19 9.31
N GLU A 331 17.33 20.52 10.03
CA GLU A 331 17.36 21.42 11.17
C GLU A 331 18.07 20.75 12.35
N GLU A 332 19.06 21.44 12.90
CA GLU A 332 19.81 21.02 14.08
C GLU A 332 19.19 21.61 15.36
N PRO A 333 19.50 21.06 16.56
CA PRO A 333 18.93 21.55 17.82
C PRO A 333 19.20 23.03 18.12
N ASP A 334 20.23 23.62 17.54
CA ASP A 334 20.57 25.04 17.68
C ASP A 334 19.84 25.95 16.67
N GLY A 335 18.96 25.39 15.84
CA GLY A 335 18.20 26.08 14.80
C GLY A 335 18.98 26.33 13.50
N THR A 336 20.22 25.84 13.41
CA THR A 336 20.98 25.87 12.16
C THR A 336 20.53 24.76 11.20
N TRP A 337 20.93 24.87 9.93
CA TRP A 337 20.60 23.89 8.90
C TRP A 337 21.88 23.24 8.38
N ALA A 338 21.91 21.91 8.37
CA ALA A 338 23.03 21.13 7.89
C ALA A 338 22.65 20.34 6.64
N ALA A 339 23.44 20.47 5.57
CA ALA A 339 23.23 19.75 4.32
C ALA A 339 23.72 18.30 4.43
N ALA A 340 22.88 17.34 4.03
CA ALA A 340 23.23 15.94 3.93
C ALA A 340 22.45 15.21 2.83
N ARG A 341 22.97 14.05 2.43
CA ARG A 341 22.37 13.14 1.47
C ARG A 341 22.01 11.83 2.17
N PRO A 342 20.82 11.25 1.98
CA PRO A 342 20.53 9.90 2.45
C PRO A 342 21.24 8.84 1.61
N ALA A 343 21.82 7.84 2.28
CA ALA A 343 22.40 6.64 1.70
C ALA A 343 21.38 5.48 1.64
N ALA A 344 21.77 4.35 1.04
CA ALA A 344 20.88 3.19 0.86
C ALA A 344 20.38 2.57 2.18
N ALA A 345 21.16 2.65 3.26
CA ALA A 345 20.78 2.17 4.59
C ALA A 345 20.00 3.21 5.43
N GLY A 346 19.67 4.36 4.86
CA GLY A 346 18.99 5.46 5.55
C GLY A 346 19.91 6.39 6.36
N GLU A 347 21.20 6.07 6.42
CA GLU A 347 22.24 6.93 6.99
C GLU A 347 22.34 8.25 6.23
N LEU A 348 22.60 9.34 6.95
CA LEU A 348 22.87 10.64 6.36
C LEU A 348 24.38 10.81 6.15
N VAL A 349 24.75 11.34 5.00
CA VAL A 349 26.14 11.59 4.62
C VAL A 349 26.29 13.07 4.33
N ALA A 350 27.24 13.74 4.99
CA ALA A 350 27.59 15.13 4.69
C ALA A 350 28.74 15.20 3.66
N ALA A 351 28.78 16.26 2.86
CA ALA A 351 29.92 16.50 1.97
C ALA A 351 31.21 16.83 2.74
N ARG A 352 31.08 17.41 3.94
CA ARG A 352 32.16 17.74 4.87
C ARG A 352 31.67 17.61 6.31
N GLY A 353 32.59 17.31 7.23
CA GLY A 353 32.28 17.25 8.66
C GLY A 353 31.41 16.06 9.05
N THR A 354 30.77 16.18 10.21
CA THR A 354 29.89 15.14 10.76
C THR A 354 28.50 15.27 10.14
N PRO A 355 27.86 14.17 9.71
CA PRO A 355 26.48 14.22 9.23
C PRO A 355 25.51 14.63 10.35
N PRO A 356 24.41 15.32 9.99
CA PRO A 356 23.37 15.69 10.96
C PRO A 356 22.70 14.45 11.56
N ALA A 357 22.26 14.59 12.81
CA ALA A 357 21.53 13.55 13.55
C ALA A 357 20.14 14.07 13.96
N PRO A 358 19.24 14.35 12.99
CA PRO A 358 17.96 14.99 13.27
C PRO A 358 17.07 14.13 14.15
N GLU A 359 16.47 14.76 15.16
CA GLU A 359 15.40 14.15 15.95
C GLU A 359 14.10 14.06 15.13
N GLY A 360 13.13 13.28 15.61
CA GLY A 360 11.92 12.98 14.84
C GLY A 360 11.08 14.20 14.41
N GLY A 361 11.14 15.29 15.18
CA GLY A 361 10.44 16.54 14.90
C GLY A 361 11.25 17.58 14.11
N ALA A 362 12.53 17.33 13.83
CA ALA A 362 13.40 18.29 13.15
C ALA A 362 12.88 18.58 11.73
N GLY A 363 12.98 19.84 11.32
CA GLY A 363 12.67 20.27 9.96
C GLY A 363 13.61 19.64 8.93
N VAL A 364 13.07 19.25 7.79
CA VAL A 364 13.80 18.81 6.60
C VAL A 364 13.32 19.62 5.43
N ARG A 365 14.22 20.13 4.59
CA ARG A 365 13.88 20.82 3.33
C ARG A 365 14.83 20.42 2.22
N LEU A 366 14.41 20.61 0.97
CA LEU A 366 15.26 20.33 -0.17
C LEU A 366 16.35 21.41 -0.27
N TRP A 367 17.62 21.00 -0.32
CA TRP A 367 18.74 21.93 -0.42
C TRP A 367 18.71 22.66 -1.76
N SER A 368 19.09 23.93 -1.74
CA SER A 368 19.29 24.77 -2.92
C SER A 368 20.67 25.41 -2.86
N SER A 369 21.37 25.43 -3.99
CA SER A 369 22.64 26.17 -4.11
C SER A 369 22.48 27.68 -3.92
N ALA A 370 21.27 28.23 -4.07
CA ALA A 370 20.98 29.65 -3.90
C ALA A 370 21.15 30.09 -2.45
N GLY A 371 22.14 30.95 -2.19
CA GLY A 371 22.40 31.49 -0.85
C GLY A 371 23.31 30.63 0.04
N THR A 372 23.95 29.60 -0.51
CA THR A 372 24.87 28.72 0.22
C THR A 372 26.27 29.31 0.38
N ALA A 373 27.01 28.82 1.37
CA ALA A 373 28.37 29.28 1.64
C ALA A 373 29.30 28.98 0.47
N ALA A 374 30.26 29.89 0.22
CA ALA A 374 31.21 29.74 -0.87
C ALA A 374 31.95 28.38 -0.78
N GLY A 375 31.82 27.56 -1.82
CA GLY A 375 32.49 26.26 -1.93
C GLY A 375 31.70 25.05 -1.40
N GLU A 376 30.46 25.23 -0.91
CA GLU A 376 29.59 24.13 -0.50
C GLU A 376 29.06 23.33 -1.70
N ALA A 377 28.56 24.01 -2.73
CA ALA A 377 28.16 23.37 -3.99
C ALA A 377 29.31 22.56 -4.61
N ASP A 378 30.54 23.08 -4.56
CA ASP A 378 31.74 22.39 -5.04
C ASP A 378 32.07 21.14 -4.21
N ALA A 379 31.84 21.20 -2.89
CA ALA A 379 32.01 20.05 -2.02
C ALA A 379 31.04 18.93 -2.39
N TRP A 380 29.78 19.27 -2.64
CA TRP A 380 28.78 18.31 -3.09
C TRP A 380 29.11 17.72 -4.46
N ARG A 381 29.50 18.55 -5.44
CA ARG A 381 29.93 18.05 -6.76
C ARG A 381 31.10 17.06 -6.65
N LYS A 382 32.10 17.36 -5.82
CA LYS A 382 33.22 16.44 -5.54
C LYS A 382 32.76 15.18 -4.82
N HIS A 383 31.84 15.29 -3.86
CA HIS A 383 31.29 14.17 -3.12
C HIS A 383 30.53 13.20 -4.05
N PHE A 384 29.63 13.70 -4.89
CA PHE A 384 28.90 12.88 -5.88
C PHE A 384 29.86 12.17 -6.84
N ALA A 385 30.86 12.88 -7.37
CA ALA A 385 31.87 12.29 -8.25
C ALA A 385 32.71 11.21 -7.54
N GLY A 386 33.19 11.48 -6.32
CA GLY A 386 33.99 10.54 -5.54
C GLY A 386 33.21 9.30 -5.08
N ALA A 387 31.91 9.44 -4.82
CA ALA A 387 31.03 8.34 -4.42
C ALA A 387 30.44 7.55 -5.61
N GLY A 388 30.68 7.99 -6.85
CA GLY A 388 30.07 7.38 -8.05
C GLY A 388 28.54 7.52 -8.09
N VAL A 389 27.98 8.50 -7.39
CA VAL A 389 26.53 8.72 -7.31
C VAL A 389 26.13 9.77 -8.34
N ARG A 390 25.19 9.43 -9.23
CA ARG A 390 24.63 10.37 -10.19
C ARG A 390 23.56 11.24 -9.51
N PRO A 391 23.66 12.59 -9.54
CA PRO A 391 22.60 13.46 -9.03
C PRO A 391 21.27 13.25 -9.76
N SER A 392 20.17 13.26 -9.02
CA SER A 392 18.82 13.08 -9.58
C SER A 392 18.36 14.29 -10.39
N PHE A 393 18.89 15.46 -10.09
CA PHE A 393 18.85 16.66 -10.92
C PHE A 393 19.88 17.66 -10.41
N GLU A 394 20.06 18.76 -11.12
CA GLU A 394 20.93 19.85 -10.69
C GLU A 394 20.26 20.64 -9.56
N GLN A 395 20.98 20.82 -8.45
CA GLN A 395 20.55 21.58 -7.26
C GLN A 395 21.51 22.72 -6.96
#